data_AF-A0A7J0EIH2-F1
#
_entry.id   AF-A0A7J0EIH2-F1
#
_cell.length_a   1.000
_cell.length_b   1.000
_cell.length_c   1.000
_cell.angle_alpha   90.00
_cell.angle_beta   90.00
_cell.angle_gamma   90.00
#
_symmetry.space_group_name_H-M   'P 1'
#
loop_
_entity.id
_entity.type
_entity.pdbx_description
1 polymer ?
#
loop_
_entity_poly.entity_id
_entity_poly.type
_entity_poly.pdbx_seq_one_letter_code
_entity_poly.pdbx_strand_id
1 'polypeptide(L)'
;MSNRSLESVLPTEILEIENGLSLNPRVKLLLTVHRADRSVKAVDEWQLKRSLVDFLKSSFSVTVADEDFVVRRFKDLKKRKRDDPVADGALFVRDLGFLSKLLSSRNGQVSDDVKELEKKFLDWRRSVVDKMNGIELNLEGVKFRLSVAVPATDDFDGMRKGWEDISAFGNRGYSRGVRQQPDTIVLRGVPSRWFAEPRVSSKPSMLVTHTIFSTFGKIRNLNVAEDNDLSKNADDDSGDIVSGLQCKIVVQFEKYKDFYTALKVLCGRSLQKQGSRLKADYEVTWDKDGFFRNARSETQEKSSRMQPMGAGSYRSETYRRQTYFSRSSPDNEQPKRFKVGDRHRIHK
;
A
#
# COMPACT_ATOMS: atom_id res chain seq x y z
N MET A 1 -7.03 0.58 -29.61
CA MET A 1 -6.08 -0.09 -28.70
C MET A 1 -6.29 -1.58 -28.84
N SER A 2 -5.22 -2.37 -28.97
CA SER A 2 -5.32 -3.82 -29.20
C SER A 2 -6.00 -4.48 -28.00
N ASN A 3 -7.14 -5.15 -28.22
CA ASN A 3 -7.90 -5.91 -27.22
C ASN A 3 -7.17 -7.21 -26.83
N ARG A 4 -5.93 -7.09 -26.34
CA ARG A 4 -5.22 -8.23 -25.77
C ARG A 4 -5.79 -8.49 -24.37
N SER A 5 -6.18 -9.73 -24.09
CA SER A 5 -6.70 -10.11 -22.78
C SER A 5 -5.65 -9.84 -21.70
N LEU A 6 -6.04 -9.12 -20.65
CA LEU A 6 -5.20 -8.87 -19.47
C LEU A 6 -4.71 -10.17 -18.80
N GLU A 7 -5.38 -11.29 -19.06
CA GLU A 7 -4.99 -12.63 -18.58
C GLU A 7 -3.73 -13.17 -19.27
N SER A 8 -3.35 -12.61 -20.41
CA SER A 8 -2.19 -13.04 -21.21
C SER A 8 -0.94 -12.19 -21.00
N VAL A 9 -0.99 -11.22 -20.07
CA VAL A 9 0.12 -10.31 -19.80
C VAL A 9 1.16 -11.03 -18.95
N LEU A 10 2.39 -11.15 -19.48
CA LEU A 10 3.47 -11.86 -18.78
C LEU A 10 3.96 -11.08 -17.55
N PRO A 11 4.45 -11.76 -16.50
CA PRO A 11 5.03 -11.10 -15.31
C PRO A 11 6.20 -10.15 -15.62
N THR A 12 6.85 -10.34 -16.77
CA THR A 12 8.00 -9.54 -17.24
C THR A 12 7.61 -8.51 -18.31
N GLU A 13 6.33 -8.43 -18.67
CA GLU A 13 5.83 -7.52 -19.70
C GLU A 13 5.33 -6.20 -19.07
N ILE A 14 5.62 -5.10 -19.76
CA ILE A 14 5.11 -3.77 -19.44
C ILE A 14 3.68 -3.68 -19.95
N LEU A 15 2.75 -3.24 -19.10
CA LEU A 15 1.36 -3.02 -19.48
C LEU A 15 1.07 -1.52 -19.55
N GLU A 16 0.72 -1.02 -20.73
CA GLU A 16 0.25 0.35 -20.89
C GLU A 16 -1.19 0.50 -20.39
N ILE A 17 -1.44 1.58 -19.66
CA ILE A 17 -2.75 1.99 -19.14
C ILE A 17 -3.09 3.38 -19.70
N GLU A 18 -4.36 3.73 -19.60
CA GLU A 18 -4.89 5.09 -19.80
C GLU A 18 -4.07 6.18 -19.08
N ASN A 19 -4.23 7.42 -19.57
CA ASN A 19 -3.59 8.62 -19.03
C ASN A 19 -2.05 8.63 -19.07
N GLY A 20 -1.46 7.87 -20.00
CA GLY A 20 0.00 7.80 -20.18
C GLY A 20 0.72 7.13 -19.02
N LEU A 21 0.04 6.23 -18.29
CA LEU A 21 0.63 5.42 -17.25
C LEU A 21 0.98 4.04 -17.80
N SER A 22 2.06 3.45 -17.30
CA SER A 22 2.41 2.06 -17.55
C SER A 22 2.68 1.35 -16.24
N LEU A 23 2.35 0.05 -16.20
CA LEU A 23 2.78 -0.86 -15.16
C LEU A 23 4.02 -1.59 -15.62
N ASN A 24 5.12 -1.28 -14.96
CA ASN A 24 6.40 -1.90 -15.24
C ASN A 24 6.64 -3.05 -14.27
N PRO A 25 7.11 -4.21 -14.76
CA PRO A 25 7.39 -5.35 -13.93
C PRO A 25 8.57 -5.07 -12.99
N ARG A 26 8.48 -5.60 -11.77
CA ARG A 26 9.53 -5.48 -10.76
C ARG A 26 9.49 -6.63 -9.76
N VAL A 27 10.62 -6.87 -9.11
CA VAL A 27 10.71 -7.78 -7.98
C VAL A 27 11.23 -6.98 -6.80
N LYS A 28 10.36 -6.73 -5.82
CA LYS A 28 10.72 -6.10 -4.56
C LYS A 28 11.12 -7.17 -3.56
N LEU A 29 12.29 -7.01 -2.95
CA LEU A 29 12.77 -7.82 -1.85
C LEU A 29 12.96 -6.92 -0.63
N LEU A 30 12.35 -7.30 0.49
CA LEU A 30 12.56 -6.68 1.79
C LEU A 30 13.82 -7.27 2.40
N LEU A 31 14.71 -6.39 2.82
CA LEU A 31 15.99 -6.72 3.44
C LEU A 31 15.93 -6.33 4.91
N THR A 32 16.29 -7.26 5.80
CA THR A 32 16.44 -6.99 7.22
C THR A 32 17.83 -7.45 7.64
N VAL A 33 18.61 -6.54 8.22
CA VAL A 33 20.00 -6.78 8.58
C VAL A 33 20.08 -6.96 10.09
N HIS A 34 20.61 -8.10 10.52
CA HIS A 34 20.87 -8.43 11.92
C HIS A 34 22.37 -8.45 12.19
N ARG A 35 22.75 -8.26 13.46
CA ARG A 35 24.14 -8.45 13.89
C ARG A 35 24.44 -9.94 14.01
N ALA A 36 25.56 -10.39 13.45
CA ALA A 36 26.10 -11.71 13.78
C ALA A 36 27.11 -11.60 14.94
N ASP A 37 27.87 -10.49 14.99
CA ASP A 37 28.87 -10.23 16.02
C ASP A 37 28.35 -9.37 17.20
N ARG A 38 29.17 -9.26 18.25
CA ARG A 38 28.91 -8.39 19.42
C ARG A 38 29.19 -6.89 19.15
N SER A 39 29.60 -6.54 17.94
CA SER A 39 29.91 -5.16 17.54
C SER A 39 28.66 -4.30 17.51
N VAL A 40 28.78 -3.04 17.94
CA VAL A 40 27.71 -2.02 17.86
C VAL A 40 27.98 -1.02 16.73
N LYS A 41 28.88 -1.37 15.80
CA LYS A 41 29.14 -0.55 14.62
C LYS A 41 27.88 -0.46 13.75
N ALA A 42 27.67 0.72 13.18
CA ALA A 42 26.63 0.92 12.19
C ALA A 42 26.97 0.15 10.91
N VAL A 43 25.94 -0.23 10.17
CA VAL A 43 26.10 -0.83 8.85
C VAL A 43 26.64 0.24 7.88
N ASP A 44 27.66 -0.10 7.10
CA ASP A 44 28.06 0.71 5.95
C ASP A 44 27.07 0.45 4.80
N GLU A 45 26.29 1.48 4.45
CA GLU A 45 25.27 1.38 3.41
C GLU A 45 25.88 1.16 2.02
N TRP A 46 27.00 1.82 1.72
CA TRP A 46 27.63 1.73 0.41
C TRP A 46 28.27 0.36 0.21
N GLN A 47 28.99 -0.14 1.21
CA GLN A 47 29.61 -1.46 1.14
C GLN A 47 28.54 -2.56 1.08
N LEU A 48 27.46 -2.44 1.87
CA LEU A 48 26.32 -3.36 1.80
C LEU A 48 25.72 -3.39 0.39
N LYS A 49 25.38 -2.22 -0.18
CA LYS A 49 24.83 -2.12 -1.53
C LYS A 49 25.74 -2.80 -2.55
N ARG A 50 27.03 -2.45 -2.54
CA ARG A 50 28.02 -3.01 -3.47
C ARG A 50 28.15 -4.52 -3.35
N SER A 51 28.25 -5.06 -2.14
CA SER A 51 28.32 -6.50 -1.91
C SER A 51 27.08 -7.24 -2.42
N LEU A 52 25.88 -6.67 -2.26
CA LEU A 52 24.65 -7.25 -2.77
C LEU A 52 24.55 -7.17 -4.29
N VAL A 53 24.95 -6.05 -4.90
CA VAL A 53 25.02 -5.91 -6.36
C VAL A 53 25.99 -6.93 -6.96
N ASP A 54 27.18 -7.05 -6.39
CA ASP A 54 28.19 -8.01 -6.85
C ASP A 54 27.68 -9.46 -6.72
N PHE A 55 27.00 -9.79 -5.62
CA PHE A 55 26.39 -11.10 -5.42
C PHE A 55 25.27 -11.39 -6.43
N LEU A 56 24.38 -10.44 -6.70
CA LEU A 56 23.30 -10.61 -7.69
C LEU A 56 23.87 -10.80 -9.09
N LYS A 57 24.93 -10.07 -9.42
CA LYS A 57 25.63 -10.19 -10.69
C LYS A 57 26.32 -11.56 -10.81
N SER A 58 27.03 -12.02 -9.78
CA SER A 58 27.74 -13.30 -9.83
C SER A 58 26.81 -14.52 -9.79
N SER A 59 25.77 -14.47 -8.96
CA SER A 59 24.92 -15.63 -8.66
C SER A 59 23.72 -15.76 -9.60
N PHE A 60 23.24 -14.64 -10.15
CA PHE A 60 22.02 -14.61 -10.96
C PHE A 60 22.18 -13.86 -12.29
N SER A 61 23.37 -13.30 -12.58
CA SER A 61 23.58 -12.44 -13.76
C SER A 61 22.61 -11.25 -13.83
N VAL A 62 22.17 -10.77 -12.66
CA VAL A 62 21.24 -9.65 -12.53
C VAL A 62 22.04 -8.38 -12.26
N THR A 63 21.73 -7.32 -13.01
CA THR A 63 22.26 -5.98 -12.76
C THR A 63 21.18 -5.12 -12.13
N VAL A 64 21.54 -4.40 -11.07
CA VAL A 64 20.64 -3.51 -10.32
C VAL A 64 21.33 -2.17 -10.18
N ALA A 65 20.59 -1.07 -10.37
CA ALA A 65 21.11 0.28 -10.18
C ALA A 65 21.19 0.65 -8.69
N ASP A 66 22.09 1.55 -8.31
CA ASP A 66 22.26 1.98 -6.91
C ASP A 66 21.00 2.66 -6.34
N GLU A 67 20.20 3.29 -7.20
CA GLU A 67 18.90 3.93 -6.90
C GLU A 67 17.82 2.90 -6.54
N ASP A 68 17.96 1.66 -7.01
CA ASP A 68 17.04 0.55 -6.75
C ASP A 68 17.35 -0.18 -5.43
N PHE A 69 18.27 0.38 -4.64
CA PHE A 69 18.54 -0.03 -3.26
C PHE A 69 18.19 1.10 -2.28
N VAL A 70 17.23 0.83 -1.41
CA VAL A 70 16.89 1.69 -0.28
C VAL A 70 17.34 0.99 0.98
N VAL A 71 18.18 1.62 1.78
CA VAL A 71 18.64 1.10 3.08
C VAL A 71 18.41 2.18 4.13
N ARG A 72 17.80 1.81 5.25
CA ARG A 72 17.54 2.67 6.39
C ARG A 72 18.17 2.04 7.62
N ARG A 73 19.16 2.73 8.19
CA ARG A 73 19.79 2.34 9.45
C ARG A 73 18.92 2.73 10.62
N PHE A 74 18.85 1.86 11.61
CA PHE A 74 18.19 2.18 12.86
C PHE A 74 19.10 3.02 13.76
N LYS A 75 18.53 4.08 14.35
CA LYS A 75 19.18 4.87 15.39
C LYS A 75 19.28 4.06 16.69
N ASP A 76 20.12 4.51 17.62
CA ASP A 76 20.25 3.93 18.97
C ASP A 76 20.60 2.43 19.02
N LEU A 77 21.60 2.02 18.23
CA LEU A 77 22.14 0.66 18.18
C LEU A 77 22.51 0.07 19.56
N LYS A 78 22.85 0.91 20.54
CA LYS A 78 23.21 0.52 21.92
C LYS A 78 22.02 0.11 22.79
N LYS A 79 20.80 0.59 22.49
CA LYS A 79 19.58 0.29 23.26
C LYS A 79 18.83 -0.94 22.74
N ARG A 80 19.18 -1.38 21.53
CA ARG A 80 18.56 -2.53 20.87
C ARG A 80 19.09 -3.85 21.42
N LYS A 81 18.23 -4.86 21.48
CA LYS A 81 18.62 -6.23 21.83
C LYS A 81 19.51 -6.80 20.73
N ARG A 82 20.20 -7.90 21.04
CA ARG A 82 21.14 -8.54 20.12
C ARG A 82 20.47 -9.01 18.82
N ASP A 83 19.26 -9.56 18.94
CA ASP A 83 18.53 -10.14 17.82
C ASP A 83 17.73 -9.09 17.03
N ASP A 84 17.64 -7.87 17.56
CA ASP A 84 16.91 -6.78 16.90
C ASP A 84 17.64 -6.37 15.61
N PRO A 85 16.88 -6.00 14.56
CA PRO A 85 17.46 -5.54 13.33
C PRO A 85 18.19 -4.20 13.52
N VAL A 86 19.28 -4.04 12.78
CA VAL A 86 20.14 -2.84 12.79
C VAL A 86 19.95 -1.95 11.57
N ALA A 87 19.46 -2.52 10.49
CA ALA A 87 19.03 -1.80 9.31
C ALA A 87 17.93 -2.58 8.60
N ASP A 88 17.04 -1.85 7.95
CA ASP A 88 16.06 -2.40 7.03
C ASP A 88 16.31 -1.82 5.65
N GLY A 89 15.84 -2.49 4.61
CA GLY A 89 15.96 -2.01 3.26
C GLY A 89 14.98 -2.66 2.30
N ALA A 90 14.97 -2.12 1.08
CA ALA A 90 14.26 -2.67 -0.05
C ALA A 90 15.18 -2.69 -1.26
N LEU A 91 15.17 -3.82 -1.96
CA LEU A 91 15.87 -4.04 -3.22
C LEU A 91 14.83 -4.22 -4.32
N PHE A 92 14.99 -3.50 -5.42
CA PHE A 92 14.12 -3.59 -6.59
C PHE A 92 14.89 -4.15 -7.79
N VAL A 93 14.53 -5.34 -8.26
CA VAL A 93 15.02 -5.85 -9.55
C VAL A 93 13.99 -5.49 -10.63
N ARG A 94 14.37 -4.58 -11.53
CA ARG A 94 13.48 -4.05 -12.57
C ARG A 94 13.84 -4.51 -13.97
N ASP A 95 15.12 -4.76 -14.24
CA ASP A 95 15.52 -5.44 -15.47
C ASP A 95 15.27 -6.93 -15.32
N LEU A 96 14.17 -7.39 -15.92
CA LEU A 96 13.79 -8.80 -15.97
C LEU A 96 13.94 -9.36 -17.39
N GLY A 97 14.61 -8.63 -18.29
CA GLY A 97 14.82 -9.04 -19.69
C GLY A 97 15.67 -10.29 -19.82
N PHE A 98 16.53 -10.59 -18.84
CA PHE A 98 17.28 -11.85 -18.81
C PHE A 98 16.38 -13.07 -18.56
N LEU A 99 15.24 -12.89 -17.87
CA LEU A 99 14.29 -13.98 -17.62
C LEU A 99 13.58 -14.38 -18.89
N SER A 100 13.30 -13.48 -19.85
CA SER A 100 12.69 -13.89 -21.12
C SER A 100 13.53 -14.94 -21.84
N LYS A 101 14.86 -14.83 -21.78
CA LYS A 101 15.81 -15.83 -22.30
C LYS A 101 15.80 -17.12 -21.50
N LEU A 102 15.74 -17.04 -20.16
CA LEU A 102 15.66 -18.20 -19.27
C LEU A 102 14.32 -18.97 -19.43
N LEU A 103 13.26 -18.22 -19.73
CA LEU A 103 11.90 -18.69 -19.88
C LEU A 103 11.64 -19.29 -21.27
N SER A 104 12.41 -18.85 -22.28
CA SER A 104 12.49 -19.47 -23.61
C SER A 104 13.25 -20.79 -23.52
N SER A 105 12.57 -21.89 -23.22
CA SER A 105 13.23 -23.19 -23.03
C SER A 105 13.88 -23.72 -24.32
N ARG A 106 15.14 -24.16 -24.16
CA ARG A 106 15.96 -25.25 -24.75
C ARG A 106 15.61 -25.96 -26.08
N ASN A 107 14.39 -25.89 -26.61
CA ASN A 107 13.96 -26.56 -27.85
C ASN A 107 13.55 -25.59 -28.97
N GLY A 108 13.72 -24.27 -28.80
CA GLY A 108 13.32 -23.28 -29.80
C GLY A 108 11.81 -23.12 -29.97
N GLN A 109 10.99 -23.85 -29.19
CA GLN A 109 9.56 -23.62 -29.04
C GLN A 109 9.33 -22.78 -27.79
N VAL A 110 8.80 -21.58 -28.00
CA VAL A 110 8.21 -20.75 -26.96
C VAL A 110 7.09 -21.60 -26.32
N SER A 111 7.16 -21.87 -25.02
CA SER A 111 6.00 -22.42 -24.32
C SER A 111 4.94 -21.32 -24.34
N ASP A 112 3.95 -21.43 -25.23
CA ASP A 112 2.83 -20.50 -25.30
C ASP A 112 1.95 -20.53 -24.02
N ASP A 113 2.24 -21.44 -23.08
CA ASP A 113 1.59 -21.49 -21.78
C ASP A 113 2.15 -20.42 -20.81
N VAL A 114 1.44 -19.29 -20.75
CA VAL A 114 1.63 -18.19 -19.77
C VAL A 114 1.79 -18.71 -18.34
N LYS A 115 1.07 -19.77 -17.97
CA LYS A 115 1.13 -20.39 -16.63
C LYS A 115 2.49 -21.05 -16.34
N GLU A 116 3.11 -21.65 -17.34
CA GLU A 116 4.44 -22.27 -17.17
C GLU A 116 5.51 -21.18 -16.98
N LEU A 117 5.39 -20.09 -17.73
CA LEU A 117 6.28 -18.93 -17.62
C LEU A 117 6.14 -18.26 -16.24
N GLU A 118 4.90 -18.12 -15.75
CA GLU A 118 4.62 -17.64 -14.38
C GLU A 118 5.26 -18.55 -13.32
N LYS A 119 5.14 -19.87 -13.46
CA LYS A 119 5.74 -20.82 -12.51
C LYS A 119 7.26 -20.69 -12.47
N LYS A 120 7.92 -20.65 -13.64
CA LYS A 120 9.38 -20.47 -13.73
C LYS A 120 9.83 -19.15 -13.12
N PHE A 121 9.07 -18.07 -13.32
CA PHE A 121 9.34 -16.77 -12.69
C PHE A 121 9.26 -16.85 -11.16
N LEU A 122 8.22 -17.50 -10.62
CA LEU A 122 8.07 -17.69 -9.18
C LEU A 122 9.17 -18.58 -8.59
N ASP A 123 9.56 -19.64 -9.28
CA ASP A 123 10.63 -20.54 -8.86
C ASP A 123 11.98 -19.82 -8.85
N TRP A 124 12.27 -18.99 -9.87
CA TRP A 124 13.44 -18.12 -9.86
C TRP A 124 13.40 -17.12 -8.70
N ARG A 125 12.28 -16.44 -8.47
CA ARG A 125 12.11 -15.47 -7.36
C ARG A 125 12.36 -16.13 -6.01
N ARG A 126 11.83 -17.34 -5.80
CA ARG A 126 12.08 -18.16 -4.59
C ARG A 126 13.56 -18.51 -4.46
N SER A 127 14.21 -18.95 -5.55
CA SER A 127 15.64 -19.25 -5.54
C SER A 127 16.50 -18.05 -5.14
N VAL A 128 16.14 -16.83 -5.57
CA VAL A 128 16.83 -15.60 -5.14
C VAL A 128 16.69 -15.40 -3.63
N VAL A 129 15.46 -15.50 -3.11
CA VAL A 129 15.19 -15.35 -1.68
C VAL A 129 15.93 -16.41 -0.88
N ASP A 130 15.87 -17.68 -1.27
CA ASP A 130 16.49 -18.80 -0.54
C ASP A 130 18.02 -18.68 -0.50
N LYS A 131 18.65 -18.22 -1.59
CA LYS A 131 20.10 -18.01 -1.60
C LYS A 131 20.54 -16.76 -0.83
N MET A 132 19.73 -15.70 -0.83
CA MET A 132 20.07 -14.45 -0.13
C MET A 132 19.74 -14.49 1.36
N ASN A 133 18.72 -15.24 1.74
CA ASN A 133 18.26 -15.33 3.11
C ASN A 133 19.27 -16.13 3.94
N GLY A 134 19.73 -15.52 5.03
CA GLY A 134 20.72 -16.11 5.93
C GLY A 134 22.18 -15.90 5.51
N ILE A 135 22.46 -15.16 4.43
CA ILE A 135 23.86 -14.82 4.07
C ILE A 135 24.51 -14.03 5.23
N GLU A 136 25.72 -14.46 5.60
CA GLU A 136 26.60 -13.67 6.46
C GLU A 136 27.50 -12.78 5.61
N LEU A 137 27.39 -11.47 5.82
CA LEU A 137 28.18 -10.43 5.16
C LEU A 137 29.24 -9.92 6.13
N ASN A 138 30.49 -9.88 5.69
CA ASN A 138 31.57 -9.24 6.43
C ASN A 138 31.81 -7.83 5.86
N LEU A 139 31.39 -6.81 6.60
CA LEU A 139 31.56 -5.40 6.24
C LEU A 139 32.53 -4.76 7.24
N GLU A 140 33.66 -4.26 6.75
CA GLU A 140 34.75 -3.69 7.56
C GLU A 140 35.20 -4.52 8.78
N GLY A 141 35.22 -5.85 8.66
CA GLY A 141 35.59 -6.76 9.75
C GLY A 141 34.47 -7.03 10.76
N VAL A 142 33.23 -6.60 10.49
CA VAL A 142 32.04 -6.91 11.27
C VAL A 142 31.11 -7.82 10.47
N LYS A 143 30.65 -8.89 11.10
CA LYS A 143 29.69 -9.81 10.49
C LYS A 143 28.25 -9.37 10.75
N PHE A 144 27.49 -9.32 9.67
CA PHE A 144 26.05 -9.09 9.64
C PHE A 144 25.36 -10.29 9.01
N ARG A 145 24.16 -10.60 9.47
CA ARG A 145 23.31 -11.63 8.87
C ARG A 145 22.15 -10.96 8.15
N LEU A 146 21.96 -11.31 6.88
CA LEU A 146 20.87 -10.80 6.07
C LEU A 146 19.65 -11.73 6.16
N SER A 147 18.48 -11.17 6.38
CA SER A 147 17.19 -11.84 6.13
C SER A 147 16.50 -11.17 4.95
N VAL A 148 15.96 -11.99 4.04
CA VAL A 148 15.31 -11.52 2.82
C VAL A 148 13.91 -12.11 2.72
N ALA A 149 12.93 -11.28 2.40
CA ALA A 149 11.55 -11.70 2.22
C ALA A 149 10.88 -10.99 1.04
N VAL A 150 9.89 -11.63 0.42
CA VAL A 150 8.99 -10.97 -0.53
C VAL A 150 7.89 -10.25 0.27
N PRO A 151 7.58 -8.97 -0.02
CA PRO A 151 6.45 -8.30 0.60
C PRO A 151 5.15 -9.07 0.37
N ALA A 152 4.29 -9.16 1.39
CA ALA A 152 2.99 -9.83 1.26
C ALA A 152 2.09 -9.19 0.18
N THR A 153 2.29 -7.90 -0.12
CA THR A 153 1.59 -7.16 -1.18
C THR A 153 2.00 -7.58 -2.60
N ASP A 154 3.18 -8.20 -2.76
CA ASP A 154 3.68 -8.73 -4.03
C ASP A 154 3.52 -10.27 -4.12
N ASP A 155 2.88 -10.89 -3.13
CA ASP A 155 2.53 -12.30 -3.12
C ASP A 155 1.04 -12.51 -3.42
N PHE A 156 0.73 -12.57 -4.72
CA PHE A 156 -0.63 -12.78 -5.19
C PHE A 156 -1.24 -14.09 -4.69
N ASP A 157 -0.49 -15.20 -4.71
CA ASP A 157 -1.00 -16.51 -4.28
C ASP A 157 -1.26 -16.54 -2.77
N GLY A 158 -0.39 -15.90 -1.98
CA GLY A 158 -0.59 -15.72 -0.55
C GLY A 158 -1.83 -14.89 -0.23
N MET A 159 -2.02 -13.76 -0.92
CA MET A 159 -3.24 -12.96 -0.79
C MET A 159 -4.48 -13.75 -1.20
N ARG A 160 -4.37 -14.52 -2.29
CA ARG A 160 -5.44 -15.34 -2.83
C ARG A 160 -5.92 -16.36 -1.82
N LYS A 161 -4.99 -17.12 -1.28
CA LYS A 161 -5.28 -18.08 -0.22
C LYS A 161 -5.93 -17.38 0.98
N GLY A 162 -5.48 -16.17 1.33
CA GLY A 162 -6.05 -15.39 2.42
C GLY A 162 -7.54 -15.10 2.27
N TRP A 163 -8.01 -14.68 1.08
CA TRP A 163 -9.45 -14.44 0.87
C TRP A 163 -10.24 -15.73 0.66
N GLU A 164 -9.63 -16.77 0.08
CA GLU A 164 -10.25 -18.09 -0.05
C GLU A 164 -10.48 -18.72 1.33
N ASP A 165 -9.52 -18.61 2.25
CA ASP A 165 -9.62 -19.08 3.63
C ASP A 165 -10.70 -18.30 4.42
N ILE A 166 -10.76 -16.98 4.29
CA ILE A 166 -11.83 -16.17 4.91
C ILE A 166 -13.20 -16.56 4.36
N SER A 167 -13.30 -16.81 3.06
CA SER A 167 -14.55 -17.28 2.43
C SER A 167 -14.95 -18.69 2.88
N ALA A 168 -13.99 -19.57 3.12
CA ALA A 168 -14.22 -20.96 3.52
C ALA A 168 -14.51 -21.11 5.02
N PHE A 169 -13.81 -20.36 5.88
CA PHE A 169 -13.82 -20.55 7.34
C PHE A 169 -14.45 -19.40 8.13
N GLY A 170 -14.70 -18.24 7.52
CA GLY A 170 -15.27 -17.05 8.17
C GLY A 170 -16.71 -17.20 8.67
N ASN A 171 -17.36 -18.34 8.39
CA ASN A 171 -18.76 -18.60 8.76
C ASN A 171 -18.97 -19.30 10.13
N ARG A 172 -17.98 -19.32 11.02
CA ARG A 172 -18.12 -20.02 12.32
C ARG A 172 -18.79 -19.22 13.46
N GLY A 173 -19.28 -18.00 13.21
CA GLY A 173 -19.99 -17.24 14.24
C GLY A 173 -20.94 -16.20 13.66
N TYR A 174 -22.24 -16.48 13.74
CA TYR A 174 -23.35 -15.52 13.75
C TYR A 174 -23.29 -14.35 12.75
N SER A 175 -23.29 -14.63 11.45
CA SER A 175 -23.97 -13.79 10.46
C SER A 175 -24.08 -14.53 9.14
N ARG A 176 -25.29 -14.62 8.59
CA ARG A 176 -25.55 -15.09 7.21
C ARG A 176 -25.06 -14.03 6.20
N GLY A 177 -23.77 -13.70 6.24
CA GLY A 177 -23.12 -12.99 5.16
C GLY A 177 -22.99 -13.94 3.99
N VAL A 178 -23.61 -13.60 2.85
CA VAL A 178 -23.44 -14.31 1.58
C VAL A 178 -21.96 -14.63 1.38
N ARG A 179 -21.61 -15.84 0.92
CA ARG A 179 -20.25 -16.24 0.51
C ARG A 179 -19.80 -15.28 -0.60
N GLN A 180 -19.27 -14.13 -0.23
CA GLN A 180 -19.09 -13.05 -1.16
C GLN A 180 -17.63 -12.98 -1.53
N GLN A 181 -17.38 -13.28 -2.81
CA GLN A 181 -16.07 -13.15 -3.42
C GLN A 181 -15.58 -11.71 -3.23
N PRO A 182 -14.28 -11.51 -2.97
CA PRO A 182 -13.72 -10.18 -2.87
C PRO A 182 -13.87 -9.48 -4.22
N ASP A 183 -14.32 -8.22 -4.19
CA ASP A 183 -14.53 -7.41 -5.38
C ASP A 183 -13.81 -6.05 -5.30
N THR A 184 -13.10 -5.80 -4.20
CA THR A 184 -12.54 -4.48 -3.88
C THR A 184 -11.03 -4.54 -3.67
N ILE A 185 -10.29 -3.74 -4.47
CA ILE A 185 -8.83 -3.54 -4.38
C ILE A 185 -8.55 -2.25 -3.62
N VAL A 186 -7.52 -2.28 -2.78
CA VAL A 186 -6.97 -1.12 -2.09
C VAL A 186 -5.54 -0.90 -2.58
N LEU A 187 -5.29 0.26 -3.19
CA LEU A 187 -3.98 0.69 -3.67
C LEU A 187 -3.49 1.88 -2.85
N ARG A 188 -2.25 1.81 -2.35
CA ARG A 188 -1.67 2.81 -1.43
C ARG A 188 -0.31 3.30 -1.90
N GLY A 189 0.04 4.53 -1.54
CA GLY A 189 1.35 5.12 -1.82
C GLY A 189 1.55 5.62 -3.24
N VAL A 190 0.49 5.75 -4.05
CA VAL A 190 0.62 6.24 -5.43
C VAL A 190 0.65 7.77 -5.50
N PRO A 191 1.38 8.40 -6.45
CA PRO A 191 1.53 9.86 -6.50
C PRO A 191 0.22 10.55 -6.86
N SER A 192 -0.27 11.44 -6.00
CA SER A 192 -1.57 12.11 -6.20
C SER A 192 -1.66 12.88 -7.51
N ARG A 193 -0.56 13.52 -7.94
CA ARG A 193 -0.49 14.27 -9.22
C ARG A 193 -0.65 13.40 -10.47
N TRP A 194 -0.42 12.09 -10.38
CA TRP A 194 -0.62 11.20 -11.53
C TRP A 194 -2.10 10.91 -11.79
N PHE A 195 -2.92 11.07 -10.75
CA PHE A 195 -4.36 10.89 -10.77
C PHE A 195 -5.13 12.21 -10.74
N ALA A 196 -4.43 13.35 -10.77
CA ALA A 196 -5.04 14.68 -10.78
C ALA A 196 -5.38 15.13 -12.22
N GLU A 197 -6.33 16.06 -12.33
CA GLU A 197 -6.62 16.71 -13.61
C GLU A 197 -5.46 17.63 -14.03
N PRO A 198 -4.99 17.53 -15.29
CA PRO A 198 -3.87 18.34 -15.75
C PRO A 198 -4.12 19.83 -15.56
N ARG A 199 -3.17 20.55 -14.94
CA ARG A 199 -3.16 22.03 -14.79
C ARG A 199 -4.21 22.62 -13.84
N VAL A 200 -5.05 21.81 -13.21
CA VAL A 200 -6.19 22.30 -12.40
C VAL A 200 -6.02 21.99 -10.92
N SER A 201 -5.36 20.89 -10.55
CA SER A 201 -5.27 20.48 -9.15
C SER A 201 -4.03 19.64 -8.83
N SER A 202 -3.57 19.70 -7.58
CA SER A 202 -2.64 18.72 -7.01
C SER A 202 -3.36 17.53 -6.36
N LYS A 203 -4.68 17.65 -6.14
CA LYS A 203 -5.50 16.60 -5.55
C LYS A 203 -5.89 15.56 -6.59
N PRO A 204 -5.94 14.28 -6.21
CA PRO A 204 -6.32 13.22 -7.13
C PRO A 204 -7.80 13.38 -7.52
N SER A 205 -8.09 13.25 -8.81
CA SER A 205 -9.44 13.35 -9.38
C SER A 205 -10.07 11.96 -9.45
N MET A 206 -11.32 11.86 -8.97
CA MET A 206 -12.12 10.65 -9.13
C MET A 206 -12.33 10.28 -10.60
N LEU A 207 -12.54 11.26 -11.49
CA LEU A 207 -12.80 11.00 -12.91
C LEU A 207 -11.57 10.42 -13.60
N VAL A 208 -10.40 11.04 -13.41
CA VAL A 208 -9.13 10.55 -13.97
C VAL A 208 -8.82 9.14 -13.43
N THR A 209 -9.02 8.94 -12.13
CA THR A 209 -8.80 7.62 -11.51
C THR A 209 -9.78 6.58 -12.05
N HIS A 210 -11.04 6.94 -12.24
CA HIS A 210 -12.04 6.05 -12.83
C HIS A 210 -11.62 5.62 -14.24
N THR A 211 -11.20 6.55 -15.08
CA THR A 211 -10.71 6.25 -16.44
C THR A 211 -9.52 5.30 -16.40
N ILE A 212 -8.53 5.56 -15.54
CA ILE A 212 -7.35 4.71 -15.38
C ILE A 212 -7.72 3.28 -14.98
N PHE A 213 -8.58 3.11 -13.97
CA PHE A 213 -8.93 1.77 -13.48
C PHE A 213 -9.99 1.06 -14.34
N SER A 214 -10.70 1.80 -15.20
CA SER A 214 -11.66 1.22 -16.15
C SER A 214 -10.97 0.34 -17.21
N THR A 215 -9.64 0.48 -17.39
CA THR A 215 -8.87 -0.43 -18.24
C THR A 215 -8.87 -1.87 -17.74
N PHE A 216 -9.02 -2.08 -16.42
CA PHE A 216 -9.02 -3.40 -15.82
C PHE A 216 -10.40 -4.06 -15.81
N GLY A 217 -11.47 -3.28 -15.99
CA GLY A 217 -12.84 -3.77 -15.98
C GLY A 217 -13.84 -2.75 -15.50
N LYS A 218 -15.11 -3.15 -15.38
CA LYS A 218 -16.19 -2.22 -15.04
C LYS A 218 -16.20 -1.96 -13.53
N ILE A 219 -16.10 -0.68 -13.17
CA ILE A 219 -16.05 -0.22 -11.77
C ILE A 219 -17.48 -0.02 -11.25
N ARG A 220 -17.76 -0.54 -10.05
CA ARG A 220 -19.02 -0.34 -9.31
C ARG A 220 -18.93 0.89 -8.40
N ASN A 221 -17.88 0.96 -7.58
CA ASN A 221 -17.64 2.09 -6.68
C ASN A 221 -16.15 2.42 -6.69
N LEU A 222 -15.82 3.70 -6.54
CA LEU A 222 -14.46 4.21 -6.50
C LEU A 222 -14.35 5.26 -5.41
N ASN A 223 -13.31 5.16 -4.59
CA ASN A 223 -12.96 6.18 -3.62
C ASN A 223 -11.49 6.54 -3.74
N VAL A 224 -11.17 7.83 -3.67
CA VAL A 224 -9.82 8.35 -3.76
C VAL A 224 -9.61 9.36 -2.64
N ALA A 225 -8.61 9.11 -1.79
CA ALA A 225 -8.30 9.93 -0.63
C ALA A 225 -6.79 10.12 -0.48
N GLU A 226 -6.36 11.10 0.30
CA GLU A 226 -4.95 11.28 0.67
C GLU A 226 -4.49 10.10 1.56
N ASP A 227 -3.28 9.60 1.33
CA ASP A 227 -2.75 8.46 2.10
C ASP A 227 -2.03 8.94 3.37
N ASN A 228 -2.82 9.26 4.39
CA ASN A 228 -2.29 9.79 5.66
C ASN A 228 -1.79 8.72 6.63
N ASP A 229 -2.00 7.43 6.31
CA ASP A 229 -1.68 6.31 7.22
C ASP A 229 -0.36 5.61 6.86
N LEU A 230 0.30 5.95 5.74
CA LEU A 230 1.63 5.40 5.40
C LEU A 230 2.74 5.96 6.30
N SER A 231 2.52 7.10 6.97
CA SER A 231 3.51 7.73 7.84
C SER A 231 3.68 7.04 9.20
N LYS A 232 2.76 6.17 9.62
CA LYS A 232 2.70 5.65 11.01
C LYS A 232 3.51 4.38 11.28
N ASN A 233 4.01 3.71 10.23
CA ASN A 233 4.75 2.43 10.37
C ASN A 233 6.27 2.59 10.31
N ALA A 234 6.77 3.81 10.13
CA ALA A 234 8.16 4.15 10.33
C ALA A 234 8.30 4.65 11.77
N ASP A 235 9.24 4.08 12.55
CA ASP A 235 9.76 4.76 13.74
C ASP A 235 9.93 6.26 13.42
N ASP A 236 9.35 7.08 14.29
CA ASP A 236 8.84 8.48 14.19
C ASP A 236 9.71 9.57 13.52
N ASP A 237 10.68 9.25 12.66
CA ASP A 237 11.65 10.22 12.18
C ASP A 237 12.29 9.88 10.82
N SER A 238 11.55 9.21 9.92
CA SER A 238 11.85 9.28 8.48
C SER A 238 11.08 10.45 7.88
N GLY A 239 11.67 11.65 7.94
CA GLY A 239 11.13 12.89 7.39
C GLY A 239 10.99 12.94 5.86
N ASP A 240 10.64 11.82 5.22
CA ASP A 240 10.75 11.64 3.76
C ASP A 240 9.41 11.31 3.07
N ILE A 241 8.31 11.22 3.83
CA ILE A 241 6.95 11.14 3.25
C ILE A 241 6.16 12.36 3.68
N VAL A 242 6.20 13.40 2.86
CA VAL A 242 5.34 14.57 3.04
C VAL A 242 3.89 14.12 2.86
N SER A 243 3.12 14.15 3.94
CA SER A 243 1.69 13.87 3.93
C SER A 243 0.99 14.72 2.85
N GLY A 244 0.14 14.10 2.03
CA GLY A 244 -0.60 14.76 0.94
C GLY A 244 0.03 14.65 -0.47
N LEU A 245 1.22 14.08 -0.63
CA LEU A 245 1.79 13.80 -1.97
C LEU A 245 1.36 12.45 -2.55
N GLN A 246 0.95 11.53 -1.69
CA GLN A 246 0.49 10.19 -2.05
C GLN A 246 -1.01 10.04 -1.76
N CYS A 247 -1.70 9.26 -2.58
CA CYS A 247 -3.10 8.93 -2.38
C CYS A 247 -3.33 7.43 -2.20
N LYS A 248 -4.43 7.14 -1.50
CA LYS A 248 -5.04 5.83 -1.35
C LYS A 248 -6.24 5.76 -2.28
N ILE A 249 -6.27 4.73 -3.10
CA ILE A 249 -7.34 4.45 -4.07
C ILE A 249 -8.00 3.14 -3.66
N VAL A 250 -9.33 3.16 -3.55
CA VAL A 250 -10.14 1.97 -3.26
C VAL A 250 -11.10 1.77 -4.43
N VAL A 251 -10.97 0.64 -5.12
CA VAL A 251 -11.74 0.34 -6.35
C VAL A 251 -12.53 -0.93 -6.14
N GLN A 252 -13.86 -0.86 -6.29
CA GLN A 252 -14.74 -2.02 -6.31
C GLN A 252 -15.18 -2.31 -7.73
N PHE A 253 -14.94 -3.53 -8.20
CA PHE A 253 -15.34 -4.00 -9.53
C PHE A 253 -16.74 -4.63 -9.52
N GLU A 254 -17.39 -4.63 -10.68
CA GLU A 254 -18.67 -5.34 -10.84
C GLU A 254 -18.50 -6.85 -10.94
N LYS A 255 -17.41 -7.32 -11.56
CA LYS A 255 -17.12 -8.73 -11.80
C LYS A 255 -15.90 -9.18 -11.00
N TYR A 256 -16.00 -10.36 -10.39
CA TYR A 256 -14.87 -10.99 -9.69
C TYR A 256 -13.67 -11.22 -10.62
N LYS A 257 -13.93 -11.57 -11.88
CA LYS A 257 -12.87 -11.79 -12.89
C LYS A 257 -12.01 -10.52 -13.07
N ASP A 258 -12.65 -9.36 -13.15
CA ASP A 258 -11.98 -8.07 -13.33
C ASP A 258 -11.13 -7.75 -12.09
N PHE A 259 -11.69 -7.94 -10.88
CA PHE A 259 -10.95 -7.84 -9.61
C PHE A 259 -9.72 -8.76 -9.60
N TYR A 260 -9.91 -10.04 -9.90
CA TYR A 260 -8.86 -11.06 -9.84
C TYR A 260 -7.70 -10.72 -10.79
N THR A 261 -8.02 -10.39 -12.04
CA THR A 261 -7.02 -10.06 -13.05
C THR A 261 -6.33 -8.73 -12.74
N ALA A 262 -7.08 -7.70 -12.31
CA ALA A 262 -6.52 -6.43 -11.89
C ALA A 262 -5.52 -6.61 -10.74
N LEU A 263 -5.90 -7.35 -9.70
CA LEU A 263 -5.04 -7.60 -8.55
C LEU A 263 -3.78 -8.38 -8.95
N LYS A 264 -3.94 -9.44 -9.75
CA LYS A 264 -2.81 -10.21 -10.30
C LYS A 264 -1.84 -9.34 -11.08
N VAL A 265 -2.37 -8.42 -11.89
CA VAL A 265 -1.57 -7.54 -12.74
C VAL A 265 -0.87 -6.43 -11.94
N LEU A 266 -1.50 -5.92 -10.89
CA LEU A 266 -0.91 -4.89 -10.02
C LEU A 266 0.18 -5.46 -9.10
N CYS A 267 0.10 -6.73 -8.71
CA CYS A 267 1.13 -7.38 -7.90
C CYS A 267 2.48 -7.43 -8.65
N GLY A 268 3.58 -7.09 -7.98
CA GLY A 268 4.91 -7.17 -8.59
C GLY A 268 5.13 -6.18 -9.75
N ARG A 269 4.35 -5.09 -9.81
CA ARG A 269 4.57 -4.01 -10.76
C ARG A 269 4.71 -2.65 -10.05
N SER A 270 5.28 -1.68 -10.74
CA SER A 270 5.38 -0.27 -10.35
C SER A 270 4.72 0.58 -11.41
N LEU A 271 4.16 1.73 -11.04
CA LEU A 271 3.64 2.68 -12.02
C LEU A 271 4.76 3.57 -12.55
N GLN A 272 4.74 3.85 -13.85
CA GLN A 272 5.56 4.89 -14.46
C GLN A 272 4.69 5.76 -15.36
N LYS A 273 4.92 7.08 -15.32
CA LYS A 273 4.25 8.02 -16.23
C LYS A 273 5.13 8.26 -17.46
N GLN A 274 4.52 8.33 -18.64
CA GLN A 274 5.19 8.66 -19.88
C GLN A 274 5.94 9.99 -19.75
N GLY A 275 7.20 10.01 -20.18
CA GLY A 275 8.09 11.18 -20.07
C GLY A 275 8.64 11.43 -18.66
N SER A 276 8.24 10.65 -17.65
CA SER A 276 8.80 10.72 -16.30
C SER A 276 9.85 9.64 -16.07
N ARG A 277 10.96 9.99 -15.43
CA ARG A 277 11.94 9.02 -14.90
C ARG A 277 11.49 8.41 -13.57
N LEU A 278 10.54 9.03 -12.88
CA LEU A 278 10.03 8.56 -11.60
C LEU A 278 9.23 7.26 -11.79
N LYS A 279 9.62 6.23 -11.03
CA LYS A 279 8.86 4.98 -10.87
C LYS A 279 8.20 5.02 -9.50
N ALA A 280 6.89 4.90 -9.46
CA ALA A 280 6.13 4.89 -8.22
C ALA A 280 5.86 3.45 -7.80
N ASP A 281 6.50 3.05 -6.71
CA ASP A 281 6.19 1.81 -6.01
C ASP A 281 4.97 2.04 -5.11
N TYR A 282 4.05 1.08 -5.12
CA TYR A 282 2.80 1.13 -4.37
C TYR A 282 2.59 -0.17 -3.59
N GLU A 283 1.67 -0.13 -2.64
CA GLU A 283 1.17 -1.30 -1.94
C GLU A 283 -0.22 -1.64 -2.47
N VAL A 284 -0.40 -2.88 -2.93
CA VAL A 284 -1.68 -3.39 -3.38
C VAL A 284 -2.18 -4.46 -2.41
N THR A 285 -3.42 -4.32 -1.97
CA THR A 285 -4.12 -5.29 -1.12
C THR A 285 -5.58 -5.39 -1.54
N TRP A 286 -6.32 -6.29 -0.89
CA TRP A 286 -7.75 -6.44 -1.06
C TRP A 286 -8.48 -6.03 0.22
N ASP A 287 -9.73 -5.60 0.08
CA ASP A 287 -10.55 -5.13 1.19
C ASP A 287 -11.06 -6.30 2.06
N LYS A 288 -10.50 -6.42 3.27
CA LYS A 288 -10.90 -7.43 4.26
C LYS A 288 -12.10 -6.99 5.09
N ASP A 289 -12.24 -5.69 5.31
CA ASP A 289 -13.13 -5.11 6.32
C ASP A 289 -14.46 -4.66 5.72
N GLY A 290 -14.56 -4.58 4.40
CA GLY A 290 -15.78 -4.15 3.71
C GLY A 290 -15.93 -2.64 3.70
N PHE A 291 -14.90 -1.92 3.27
CA PHE A 291 -14.82 -0.45 3.16
C PHE A 291 -16.13 0.17 2.64
N PHE A 292 -16.61 -0.26 1.47
CA PHE A 292 -17.84 0.30 0.87
C PHE A 292 -19.13 -0.15 1.56
N ARG A 293 -19.11 -1.26 2.32
CA ARG A 293 -20.26 -1.72 3.11
C ARG A 293 -20.40 -0.90 4.38
N ASN A 294 -19.28 -0.71 5.07
CA ASN A 294 -19.23 0.03 6.32
C ASN A 294 -19.52 1.52 6.10
N ALA A 295 -19.07 2.10 4.99
CA ALA A 295 -19.41 3.48 4.64
C ALA A 295 -20.94 3.68 4.43
N ARG A 296 -21.63 2.68 3.87
CA ARG A 296 -23.10 2.70 3.72
C ARG A 296 -23.79 2.55 5.06
N SER A 297 -23.34 1.63 5.93
CA SER A 297 -23.94 1.44 7.26
C SER A 297 -23.72 2.65 8.16
N GLU A 298 -22.53 3.28 8.15
CA GLU A 298 -22.28 4.51 8.92
C GLU A 298 -23.15 5.68 8.46
N THR A 299 -23.34 5.83 7.14
CA THR A 299 -24.21 6.88 6.60
C THR A 299 -25.67 6.62 6.98
N GLN A 300 -26.10 5.36 6.97
CA GLN A 300 -27.44 4.95 7.39
C GLN A 300 -27.65 5.09 8.91
N GLU A 301 -26.65 4.78 9.74
CA GLU A 301 -26.69 4.99 11.19
C GLU A 301 -26.67 6.46 11.59
N LYS A 302 -25.90 7.30 10.88
CA LYS A 302 -25.95 8.76 11.05
C LYS A 302 -27.31 9.31 10.63
N SER A 303 -27.89 8.79 9.55
CA SER A 303 -29.24 9.14 9.12
C SER A 303 -30.34 8.65 10.08
N SER A 304 -30.16 7.51 10.75
CA SER A 304 -31.13 6.99 11.72
C SER A 304 -31.02 7.67 13.10
N ARG A 305 -29.86 8.25 13.43
CA ARG A 305 -29.67 9.12 14.60
C ARG A 305 -30.22 10.53 14.40
N MET A 306 -30.45 10.97 13.17
CA MET A 306 -31.29 12.13 12.88
C MET A 306 -32.76 11.68 12.92
N GLN A 307 -33.40 11.80 14.09
CA GLN A 307 -34.84 11.60 14.19
C GLN A 307 -35.57 12.55 13.22
N PRO A 308 -36.57 12.09 12.45
CA PRO A 308 -37.45 13.00 11.74
C PRO A 308 -38.23 13.79 12.80
N MET A 309 -37.98 15.10 12.89
CA MET A 309 -38.89 15.98 13.62
C MET A 309 -40.29 15.79 13.02
N GLY A 310 -41.22 15.44 13.90
CA GLY A 310 -42.46 14.77 13.58
C GLY A 310 -43.31 15.42 12.50
N ALA A 311 -43.93 14.56 11.69
CA ALA A 311 -45.13 14.88 10.95
C ALA A 311 -46.24 15.29 11.93
N GLY A 312 -46.49 16.58 12.05
CA GLY A 312 -47.60 17.17 12.80
C GLY A 312 -48.51 17.95 11.86
N SER A 313 -49.63 17.31 11.50
CA SER A 313 -50.94 17.85 11.12
C SER A 313 -51.06 19.21 10.40
N TYR A 314 -51.63 19.15 9.19
CA TYR A 314 -52.19 20.28 8.46
C TYR A 314 -53.22 21.07 9.29
N ARG A 315 -52.99 22.38 9.43
CA ARG A 315 -54.08 23.37 9.45
C ARG A 315 -53.60 24.71 8.92
N SER A 316 -54.20 25.12 7.81
CA SER A 316 -54.05 26.40 7.12
C SER A 316 -54.87 27.50 7.80
N GLU A 317 -54.26 28.68 8.00
CA GLU A 317 -54.75 30.03 7.64
C GLU A 317 -54.28 31.17 8.60
N THR A 318 -53.34 31.95 8.06
CA THR A 318 -53.23 33.43 7.97
C THR A 318 -53.50 34.42 9.12
N TYR A 319 -52.53 35.34 9.22
CA TYR A 319 -52.56 36.77 9.55
C TYR A 319 -52.68 37.23 11.02
N ARG A 320 -51.57 37.78 11.56
CA ARG A 320 -51.47 39.22 11.88
C ARG A 320 -50.03 39.68 12.19
N ARG A 321 -49.65 40.79 11.55
CA ARG A 321 -48.47 41.63 11.84
C ARG A 321 -48.62 42.33 13.20
N GLN A 322 -47.50 42.52 13.91
CA GLN A 322 -47.05 43.78 14.55
C GLN A 322 -45.72 43.48 15.29
N THR A 323 -44.54 43.87 14.81
CA THR A 323 -43.80 45.15 14.95
C THR A 323 -43.56 45.68 16.38
N TYR A 324 -42.25 45.83 16.69
CA TYR A 324 -41.58 46.85 17.51
C TYR A 324 -41.05 46.58 18.94
N PHE A 325 -39.78 46.99 19.09
CA PHE A 325 -38.96 47.42 20.25
C PHE A 325 -38.09 46.45 21.07
N SER A 326 -36.81 46.47 20.69
CA SER A 326 -35.61 46.72 21.49
C SER A 326 -35.78 47.01 22.99
N ARG A 327 -35.04 46.28 23.84
CA ARG A 327 -34.41 46.84 25.05
C ARG A 327 -33.12 46.09 25.39
N SER A 328 -32.10 46.89 25.64
CA SER A 328 -30.72 46.57 25.99
C SER A 328 -30.49 46.64 27.51
N SER A 329 -29.72 45.66 28.03
CA SER A 329 -28.80 45.69 29.21
C SER A 329 -29.36 45.86 30.64
N PRO A 330 -28.61 45.54 31.73
CA PRO A 330 -27.20 45.11 31.83
C PRO A 330 -26.87 43.95 32.82
N ASP A 331 -25.59 43.53 32.76
CA ASP A 331 -24.70 42.99 33.81
C ASP A 331 -25.19 42.07 34.95
N ASN A 332 -24.60 40.87 35.02
CA ASN A 332 -23.95 40.41 36.25
C ASN A 332 -22.97 39.24 36.00
N GLU A 333 -21.69 39.60 35.97
CA GLU A 333 -20.53 39.00 36.63
C GLU A 333 -20.52 37.48 36.93
N GLN A 334 -19.56 36.78 36.30
CA GLN A 334 -18.99 35.53 36.80
C GLN A 334 -18.23 35.75 38.13
N PRO A 335 -17.99 34.68 38.91
CA PRO A 335 -16.58 34.33 39.05
C PRO A 335 -16.26 32.83 38.97
N LYS A 336 -15.11 32.60 38.32
CA LYS A 336 -14.29 31.38 38.33
C LYS A 336 -13.92 30.98 39.77
N ARG A 337 -13.84 29.68 40.06
CA ARG A 337 -13.13 29.17 41.24
C ARG A 337 -12.08 28.12 40.86
N PHE A 338 -10.82 28.54 40.97
CA PHE A 338 -9.66 27.70 41.24
C PHE A 338 -9.25 27.86 42.72
N LYS A 339 -8.71 26.79 43.33
CA LYS A 339 -7.78 26.71 44.48
C LYS A 339 -7.48 25.20 44.63
N VAL A 340 -6.32 24.61 44.28
CA VAL A 340 -4.94 24.72 44.84
C VAL A 340 -5.00 24.70 46.38
N GLY A 341 -4.62 23.61 47.05
CA GLY A 341 -3.23 23.13 47.26
C GLY A 341 -2.77 23.66 48.62
N ASP A 342 -2.52 22.84 49.63
CA ASP A 342 -1.20 22.39 50.13
C ASP A 342 -1.36 22.26 51.67
N ARG A 343 -0.61 21.51 52.51
CA ARG A 343 0.61 20.69 52.45
C ARG A 343 0.81 20.05 53.84
N HIS A 344 1.55 18.93 53.85
CA HIS A 344 2.59 18.56 54.87
C HIS A 344 2.12 18.12 56.27
N ARG A 345 2.80 17.24 57.05
CA ARG A 345 4.14 16.62 57.08
C ARG A 345 4.08 15.50 58.18
N ILE A 346 4.57 14.28 57.96
CA ILE A 346 5.85 13.69 58.48
C ILE A 346 5.82 12.98 59.86
N HIS A 347 6.54 11.83 59.88
CA HIS A 347 7.10 10.99 60.96
C HIS A 347 6.10 10.11 61.77
N LYS A 348 6.35 8.82 61.98
CA LYS A 348 7.61 8.13 62.30
C LYS A 348 7.72 6.77 61.63
#